data_AF-A0A4W5PF17-F1
#
_entry.id   AF-A0A4W5PF17-F1
#
_cell.length_a   1.000
_cell.length_b   1.000
_cell.length_c   1.000
_cell.angle_alpha   90.00
_cell.angle_beta   90.00
_cell.angle_gamma   90.00
#
_symmetry.space_group_name_H-M   'P 1'
#
loop_
_entity.id
_entity.type
_entity.pdbx_description
1 polymer ?
#
loop_
_entity_poly.entity_id
_entity_poly.type
_entity_poly.pdbx_seq_one_letter_code
_entity_poly.pdbx_strand_id
1 'polypeptide(L)'
;WGHYISFLFGVQKHTTGMDRLLNKFRIRSSLARECLAECLGVYIMILFGCGSVAQVTTSENSNGHYLSINLGFALGTTFGVYVSRGVSGAHLNPAVSLSLCFLGRHPWTRLPFYVLFQILGAFMAAATVALQYYGKGKM
;
A
#
# COMPACT_ATOMS: atom_id res chain seq x y z
N TRP A 1 -5.29 -28.57 20.25
CA TRP A 1 -6.27 -29.53 19.69
C TRP A 1 -6.05 -29.85 18.21
N GLY A 2 -5.82 -28.89 17.30
CA GLY A 2 -5.55 -29.20 15.87
C GLY A 2 -4.17 -29.81 15.53
N HIS A 3 -3.13 -29.56 16.34
CA HIS A 3 -1.77 -30.05 16.06
C HIS A 3 -1.58 -31.56 16.24
N TYR A 4 -2.37 -32.21 17.09
CA TYR A 4 -2.28 -33.67 17.34
C TYR A 4 -2.96 -34.49 16.24
N ILE A 5 -3.99 -33.93 15.57
CA ILE A 5 -4.72 -34.58 14.47
C ILE A 5 -3.86 -34.70 13.21
N SER A 6 -3.00 -33.71 12.93
CA SER A 6 -2.08 -33.77 11.79
C SER A 6 -0.97 -34.81 11.96
N PHE A 7 -0.61 -35.15 13.21
CA PHE A 7 0.40 -36.17 13.50
C PHE A 7 -0.17 -37.60 13.39
N LEU A 8 -1.44 -37.79 13.74
CA LEU A 8 -2.14 -39.09 13.67
C LEU A 8 -2.42 -39.57 12.24
N PHE A 9 -2.49 -38.68 11.25
CA PHE A 9 -2.80 -39.04 9.86
C PHE A 9 -1.58 -39.08 8.91
N GLY A 10 -0.35 -38.88 9.40
CA GLY A 10 0.84 -39.04 8.57
C GLY A 10 0.80 -38.26 7.24
N VAL A 11 0.13 -37.11 7.19
CA VAL A 11 0.04 -36.27 5.99
C VAL A 11 1.42 -35.66 5.76
N GLN A 12 2.28 -36.38 5.02
CA GLN A 12 3.46 -35.83 4.38
C GLN A 12 3.00 -34.62 3.55
N LYS A 13 3.39 -33.41 3.94
CA LYS A 13 3.25 -32.23 3.08
C LYS A 13 4.12 -32.48 1.85
N HIS A 14 3.51 -33.00 0.79
CA HIS A 14 4.15 -33.19 -0.50
C HIS A 14 4.58 -31.81 -1.00
N THR A 15 5.85 -31.47 -0.75
CA THR A 15 6.44 -30.18 -1.12
C THR A 15 6.56 -30.17 -2.62
N THR A 16 5.64 -29.46 -3.27
CA THR A 16 5.54 -29.39 -4.72
C THR A 16 6.71 -28.56 -5.25
N GLY A 17 7.15 -28.76 -6.50
CA GLY A 17 8.18 -27.92 -7.12
C GLY A 17 7.88 -26.42 -6.98
N MET A 18 6.59 -26.06 -7.02
CA MET A 18 6.06 -24.71 -6.77
C MET A 18 6.45 -24.16 -5.39
N ASP A 19 6.40 -24.98 -4.34
CA ASP A 19 6.72 -24.56 -2.97
C ASP A 19 8.20 -24.18 -2.82
N ARG A 20 9.10 -24.87 -3.54
CA ARG A 20 10.53 -24.51 -3.58
C ARG A 20 10.76 -23.18 -4.29
N LEU A 21 10.02 -22.93 -5.36
CA LEU A 21 10.11 -21.69 -6.15
C LEU A 21 9.59 -20.51 -5.32
N LEU A 22 8.44 -20.67 -4.67
CA LEU A 22 7.88 -19.67 -3.76
C LEU A 22 8.81 -19.40 -2.57
N ASN A 23 9.46 -20.42 -2.00
CA ASN A 23 10.43 -20.22 -0.93
C ASN A 23 11.68 -19.44 -1.38
N LYS A 24 12.07 -19.54 -2.66
CA LYS A 24 13.21 -18.81 -3.22
C LYS A 24 12.91 -17.32 -3.37
N PHE A 25 11.68 -16.96 -3.72
CA PHE A 25 11.23 -15.56 -3.86
C PHE A 25 10.66 -14.97 -2.55
N ARG A 26 10.62 -15.73 -1.46
CA ARG A 26 10.06 -15.27 -0.20
C ARG A 26 11.00 -14.26 0.47
N ILE A 27 10.56 -13.01 0.54
CA ILE A 27 11.24 -11.95 1.30
C ILE A 27 11.27 -12.35 2.78
N ARG A 28 12.47 -12.66 3.28
CA ARG A 28 12.70 -13.15 4.65
C ARG A 28 12.60 -12.05 5.70
N SER A 29 12.96 -10.81 5.35
CA SER A 29 12.95 -9.68 6.27
C SER A 29 11.54 -9.10 6.44
N SER A 30 11.03 -9.11 7.69
CA SER A 30 9.73 -8.50 8.01
C SER A 30 9.69 -7.02 7.60
N LEU A 31 10.77 -6.28 7.85
CA LEU A 31 10.86 -4.84 7.57
C LEU A 31 10.69 -4.51 6.08
N ALA A 32 11.36 -5.23 5.17
CA ALA A 32 11.22 -4.96 3.74
C ALA A 32 9.81 -5.25 3.24
N ARG A 33 9.17 -6.30 3.77
CA ARG A 33 7.79 -6.66 3.43
C ARG A 33 6.81 -5.59 3.93
N GLU A 34 7.02 -5.11 5.16
CA GLU A 34 6.30 -3.99 5.75
C GLU A 34 6.45 -2.71 4.91
N CYS A 35 7.68 -2.33 4.56
CA CYS A 35 7.97 -1.12 3.76
C CYS A 35 7.38 -1.19 2.34
N LEU A 36 7.42 -2.34 1.68
CA LEU A 36 6.80 -2.53 0.37
C LEU A 36 5.28 -2.45 0.44
N ALA A 37 4.67 -2.99 1.50
CA ALA A 37 3.23 -2.89 1.71
C ALA A 37 2.79 -1.43 1.94
N GLU A 38 3.57 -0.66 2.72
CA GLU A 38 3.34 0.77 2.91
C GLU A 38 3.50 1.55 1.60
N CYS A 39 4.56 1.28 0.84
CA CYS A 39 4.79 1.90 -0.47
C CYS A 39 3.60 1.66 -1.43
N LEU A 40 3.14 0.41 -1.53
CA LEU A 40 2.01 0.05 -2.39
C LEU A 40 0.69 0.67 -1.91
N GLY A 41 0.46 0.68 -0.60
CA GLY A 41 -0.72 1.30 -0.03
C GLY A 41 -0.79 2.81 -0.27
N VAL A 42 0.34 3.52 -0.07
CA VAL A 42 0.42 4.96 -0.36
C VAL A 42 0.30 5.22 -1.86
N TYR A 43 0.90 4.37 -2.70
CA TYR A 43 0.75 4.47 -4.14
C TYR A 43 -0.72 4.44 -4.55
N ILE A 44 -1.50 3.47 -4.06
CA ILE A 44 -2.93 3.36 -4.36
C ILE A 44 -3.69 4.59 -3.83
N MET A 45 -3.43 4.99 -2.59
CA MET A 45 -4.11 6.16 -1.99
C MET A 45 -3.91 7.43 -2.82
N ILE A 46 -2.67 7.72 -3.22
CA ILE A 46 -2.34 8.92 -4.02
C ILE A 46 -2.82 8.79 -5.46
N LEU A 47 -2.77 7.59 -6.06
CA LEU A 47 -3.26 7.36 -7.42
C LEU A 47 -4.74 7.72 -7.55
N PHE A 48 -5.59 7.26 -6.62
CA PHE A 48 -7.02 7.57 -6.62
C PHE A 48 -7.30 9.01 -6.16
N GLY A 49 -6.64 9.47 -5.10
CA GLY A 49 -6.81 10.83 -4.58
C GLY A 49 -6.39 11.90 -5.59
N CYS A 50 -5.11 11.95 -5.94
CA CYS A 50 -4.59 12.92 -6.92
C CYS A 50 -5.13 12.67 -8.34
N GLY A 51 -5.43 11.43 -8.72
CA GLY A 51 -6.07 11.12 -10.00
C GLY A 51 -7.46 11.73 -10.12
N SER A 52 -8.26 11.70 -9.05
CA SER A 52 -9.58 12.36 -9.02
C SER A 52 -9.46 13.90 -9.10
N VAL A 53 -8.47 14.49 -8.44
CA VAL A 53 -8.18 15.93 -8.55
C VAL A 53 -7.78 16.31 -9.97
N ALA A 54 -6.89 15.53 -10.59
CA ALA A 54 -6.45 15.74 -11.97
C ALA A 54 -7.62 15.61 -12.96
N GLN A 55 -8.56 14.68 -12.72
CA GLN A 55 -9.78 14.54 -13.53
C GLN A 55 -10.66 15.78 -13.47
N VAL A 56 -10.95 16.28 -12.28
CA VAL A 56 -11.79 17.48 -12.10
C VAL A 56 -11.12 18.71 -12.70
N THR A 57 -9.83 18.88 -12.45
CA THR A 57 -9.06 20.07 -12.89
C THR A 57 -8.90 20.10 -14.41
N THR A 58 -8.56 18.97 -15.03
CA THR A 58 -8.35 18.90 -16.50
C THR A 58 -9.66 18.99 -17.28
N SER A 59 -10.79 18.62 -16.67
CA SER A 59 -12.11 18.70 -17.32
C SER A 59 -12.86 20.00 -17.04
N GLU A 60 -12.21 21.00 -16.42
CA GLU A 60 -12.85 22.28 -16.03
C GLU A 60 -14.16 22.08 -15.24
N ASN A 61 -14.19 21.10 -14.33
CA ASN A 61 -15.38 20.69 -13.56
C ASN A 61 -16.54 20.06 -14.37
N SER A 62 -16.34 19.69 -15.64
CA SER A 62 -17.38 19.02 -16.43
C SER A 62 -17.53 17.54 -16.10
N ASN A 63 -16.45 16.85 -15.72
CA ASN A 63 -16.44 15.39 -15.48
C ASN A 63 -16.16 15.02 -14.02
N GLY A 64 -16.46 15.94 -13.10
CA GLY A 64 -16.39 15.70 -11.66
C GLY A 64 -16.50 16.99 -10.85
N HIS A 65 -16.80 16.84 -9.57
CA HIS A 65 -17.00 17.94 -8.62
C HIS A 65 -16.20 17.69 -7.35
N TYR A 66 -16.25 18.62 -6.39
CA TYR A 66 -15.64 18.43 -5.07
C TYR A 66 -16.00 17.10 -4.40
N LEU A 67 -17.24 16.62 -4.60
CA LEU A 67 -17.69 15.34 -4.05
C LEU A 67 -16.93 14.14 -4.65
N SER A 68 -16.58 14.16 -5.94
CA SER A 68 -15.80 13.08 -6.55
C SER A 68 -14.36 13.05 -6.05
N ILE A 69 -13.79 14.22 -5.71
CA ILE A 69 -12.46 14.30 -5.09
C ILE A 69 -12.48 13.68 -3.69
N ASN A 70 -13.46 14.07 -2.87
CA ASN A 70 -13.63 13.52 -1.52
C ASN A 70 -13.84 12.00 -1.55
N LEU A 71 -14.67 11.52 -2.48
CA LEU A 71 -14.90 10.09 -2.66
C LEU A 71 -13.65 9.37 -3.17
N GLY A 72 -12.89 9.98 -4.08
CA GLY A 72 -11.61 9.45 -4.59
C GLY A 72 -10.58 9.26 -3.47
N PHE A 73 -10.44 10.23 -2.58
CA PHE A 73 -9.58 10.10 -1.39
C PHE A 73 -10.09 9.05 -0.40
N ALA A 74 -11.41 9.00 -0.13
CA ALA A 74 -11.99 8.02 0.80
C ALA A 74 -11.81 6.58 0.30
N LEU A 75 -12.11 6.33 -0.98
CA LEU A 75 -11.95 5.02 -1.61
C LEU A 75 -10.46 4.66 -1.75
N GLY A 76 -9.63 5.60 -2.17
CA GLY A 76 -8.18 5.41 -2.28
C GLY A 76 -7.54 5.02 -0.95
N THR A 77 -7.92 5.70 0.14
CA THR A 77 -7.48 5.37 1.49
C THR A 77 -7.98 3.99 1.91
N THR A 78 -9.25 3.65 1.65
CA THR A 78 -9.82 2.35 2.00
C THR A 78 -9.11 1.20 1.30
N PHE A 79 -8.84 1.33 0.00
CA PHE A 79 -8.09 0.33 -0.75
C PHE A 79 -6.62 0.25 -0.32
N GLY A 80 -5.99 1.40 -0.05
CA GLY A 80 -4.64 1.45 0.50
C GLY A 80 -4.53 0.69 1.83
N VAL A 81 -5.53 0.85 2.72
CA VAL A 81 -5.59 0.11 3.98
C VAL A 81 -5.80 -1.38 3.72
N TYR A 82 -6.74 -1.75 2.85
CA TYR A 82 -7.03 -3.15 2.57
C TYR A 82 -5.79 -3.93 2.08
N VAL A 83 -4.97 -3.30 1.24
CA VAL A 83 -3.76 -3.91 0.68
C VAL A 83 -2.62 -4.01 1.71
N SER A 84 -2.46 -3.00 2.57
CA SER A 84 -1.30 -2.90 3.47
C SER A 84 -1.53 -3.46 4.88
N ARG A 85 -2.79 -3.54 5.33
CA ARG A 85 -3.15 -3.84 6.74
C ARG A 85 -2.68 -5.22 7.19
N GLY A 86 -2.72 -6.23 6.33
CA GLY A 86 -2.30 -7.59 6.67
C GLY A 86 -0.80 -7.77 6.87
N VAL A 87 0.01 -6.77 6.47
CA VAL A 87 1.48 -6.89 6.44
C VAL A 87 2.15 -5.84 7.30
N SER A 88 1.87 -4.55 7.08
CA SER A 88 2.55 -3.42 7.73
C SER A 88 1.77 -2.79 8.87
N GLY A 89 0.46 -3.09 8.98
CA GLY A 89 -0.47 -2.40 9.87
C GLY A 89 -1.19 -1.22 9.22
N ALA A 90 -0.92 -0.92 7.94
CA ALA A 90 -1.52 0.16 7.15
C ALA A 90 -1.36 1.55 7.79
N HIS A 91 -0.12 2.00 8.00
CA HIS A 91 0.10 3.37 8.48
C HIS A 91 -0.22 4.39 7.39
N LEU A 92 0.23 4.13 6.15
CA LEU A 92 -0.03 4.90 4.93
C LEU A 92 0.32 6.40 5.00
N ASN A 93 0.94 6.81 6.09
CA ASN A 93 1.14 8.21 6.42
C ASN A 93 2.30 8.32 7.43
N PRO A 94 3.27 9.21 7.18
CA PRO A 94 4.35 9.51 8.11
C PRO A 94 3.84 9.95 9.48
N ALA A 95 2.77 10.76 9.53
CA ALA A 95 2.19 11.27 10.77
C ALA A 95 1.54 10.15 11.61
N VAL A 96 0.89 9.19 10.96
CA VAL A 96 0.31 8.01 11.63
C VAL A 96 1.42 7.08 12.14
N SER A 97 2.47 6.89 11.34
CA SER A 97 3.64 6.11 11.78
C SER A 97 4.30 6.73 13.01
N LEU A 98 4.40 8.06 13.04
CA LEU A 98 4.95 8.82 14.15
C LEU A 98 4.05 8.76 15.39
N SER A 99 2.74 8.90 15.25
CA SER A 99 1.82 8.78 16.39
C SER A 99 1.86 7.39 17.01
N LEU A 100 1.96 6.33 16.19
CA LEU A 100 2.12 4.97 16.67
C LEU A 100 3.47 4.72 17.36
N CYS A 101 4.53 5.44 16.98
CA CYS A 101 5.78 5.46 17.72
C CYS A 101 5.64 6.13 19.09
N PHE A 102 4.94 7.27 19.17
CA PHE A 102 4.65 7.93 20.45
C PHE A 102 3.81 7.05 21.39
N LEU A 103 2.85 6.31 20.85
CA LEU A 103 2.02 5.37 21.61
C LEU A 103 2.76 4.07 21.99
N GLY A 104 4.03 3.91 21.62
CA GLY A 104 4.81 2.70 21.89
C GLY A 104 4.38 1.46 21.09
N ARG A 105 3.54 1.64 20.06
CA ARG A 105 3.02 0.55 19.21
C ARG A 105 3.92 0.26 18.01
N HIS A 106 4.86 1.17 17.70
CA HIS A 106 5.81 1.01 16.59
C HIS A 106 7.24 1.41 17.03
N PRO A 107 8.28 0.61 16.71
CA PRO A 107 9.66 0.94 17.09
C PRO A 107 10.21 2.13 16.30
N TRP A 108 10.84 3.06 17.01
CA TRP A 108 11.44 4.29 16.47
C TRP A 108 12.50 4.05 15.39
N THR A 109 13.21 2.92 15.44
CA THR A 109 14.23 2.56 14.44
C THR A 109 13.65 2.21 13.07
N ARG A 110 12.37 1.85 12.98
CA ARG A 110 11.69 1.49 11.71
C ARG A 110 11.00 2.67 11.04
N LEU A 111 10.68 3.71 11.80
CA LEU A 111 10.02 4.92 11.33
C LEU A 111 10.70 5.56 10.11
N PRO A 112 12.03 5.83 10.08
CA PRO A 112 12.63 6.48 8.92
C PRO A 112 12.52 5.64 7.64
N PHE A 113 12.60 4.31 7.75
CA PHE A 113 12.40 3.42 6.60
C PHE A 113 10.97 3.49 6.09
N TYR A 114 9.97 3.45 6.99
CA TYR A 114 8.57 3.61 6.61
C TYR A 114 8.32 4.93 5.88
N VAL A 115 8.82 6.05 6.42
CA VAL A 115 8.64 7.38 5.83
C VAL A 115 9.28 7.45 4.43
N LEU A 116 10.48 6.91 4.25
CA LEU A 116 11.15 6.88 2.94
C LEU A 116 10.32 6.11 1.90
N PHE A 117 9.82 4.93 2.24
CA PHE A 117 9.01 4.12 1.31
C PHE A 117 7.61 4.70 1.07
N GLN A 118 7.02 5.37 2.06
CA GLN A 118 5.76 6.10 1.89
C GLN A 118 5.95 7.27 0.90
N ILE A 119 7.03 8.05 1.04
CA ILE A 119 7.36 9.13 0.11
C ILE A 119 7.63 8.58 -1.30
N LEU A 120 8.36 7.46 -1.41
CA LEU A 120 8.62 6.80 -2.69
C LEU A 120 7.32 6.37 -3.37
N GLY A 121 6.40 5.75 -2.63
CA GLY A 121 5.09 5.34 -3.14
C GLY A 121 4.25 6.53 -3.62
N ALA A 122 4.25 7.63 -2.85
CA ALA A 122 3.56 8.87 -3.23
C ALA A 122 4.16 9.49 -4.51
N PHE A 123 5.50 9.52 -4.61
CA PHE A 123 6.20 10.04 -5.78
C PHE A 123 5.89 9.22 -7.04
N MET A 124 5.94 7.88 -6.95
CA MET A 124 5.60 7.01 -8.07
C MET A 124 4.15 7.19 -8.52
N ALA A 125 3.21 7.33 -7.58
CA ALA A 125 1.81 7.57 -7.92
C ALA A 125 1.59 8.93 -8.58
N ALA A 126 2.22 9.98 -8.07
CA ALA A 126 2.18 11.31 -8.67
C ALA A 126 2.77 11.31 -10.09
N ALA A 127 3.88 10.60 -10.31
CA ALA A 127 4.48 10.44 -11.64
C ALA A 127 3.51 9.71 -12.60
N THR A 128 2.84 8.65 -12.16
CA THR A 128 1.84 7.94 -12.98
C THR A 128 0.67 8.85 -13.34
N VAL A 129 0.14 9.62 -12.38
CA VAL A 129 -0.95 10.58 -12.64
C VAL A 129 -0.49 11.67 -13.61
N ALA A 130 0.71 12.22 -13.43
CA ALA A 130 1.27 13.23 -14.32
C ALA A 130 1.42 12.69 -15.75
N LEU A 131 1.97 11.48 -15.92
CA LEU A 131 2.09 10.82 -17.23
C LEU A 131 0.72 10.60 -17.89
N GLN A 132 -0.28 10.18 -17.12
CA GLN A 132 -1.64 9.94 -17.63
C GLN A 132 -2.32 11.23 -18.13
N TYR A 133 -2.08 12.36 -17.48
CA TYR A 133 -2.72 13.65 -17.82
C TYR A 133 -1.84 14.57 -18.69
N TYR A 134 -0.57 14.22 -18.92
CA TYR A 134 0.38 15.03 -19.70
C TYR A 134 -0.14 15.38 -21.12
N GLY A 135 -0.89 14.49 -21.75
CA GLY A 135 -1.46 14.72 -23.08
C GLY A 135 -2.74 15.58 -23.11
N LYS A 136 -3.45 15.70 -21.98
CA LYS A 136 -4.74 16.44 -21.91
C LYS A 136 -4.60 17.89 -21.47
N GLY A 137 -3.52 18.26 -20.79
CA GLY A 137 -3.23 19.66 -20.42
C GLY A 137 -2.64 20.52 -21.55
N LYS A 138 -2.59 20.01 -22.79
CA LYS A 138 -2.06 20.71 -23.98
C LYS A 138 -3.10 20.97 -25.08
N MET A 139 -4.39 20.80 -24.78
CA MET A 139 -5.50 21.21 -25.63
C MET A 139 -6.21 22.39 -24.99
#